data_AF-A0A1H3ICE2-F1
#
_entry.id   AF-A0A1H3ICE2-F1
#
_cell.length_a   1.000
_cell.length_b   1.000
_cell.length_c   1.000
_cell.angle_alpha   90.00
_cell.angle_beta   90.00
_cell.angle_gamma   90.00
#
_symmetry.space_group_name_H-M   'P 1'
#
loop_
_entity.id
_entity.type
_entity.pdbx_description
1 polymer ?
#
loop_
_entity_poly.entity_id
_entity_poly.type
_entity_poly.pdbx_seq_one_letter_code
_entity_poly.pdbx_strand_id
1 'polypeptide(L)' 'MGRLDRIKAEISFHEKMFFTAIAMILGLLGWAANNYRSTDAVVLFLATTGLIGAAGFGVWNYKKVKQLLEKLENAE' A
#
# COMPACT_ATOMS: atom_id res chain seq x y z
N MET A 1 -21.71 -10.18 14.08
CA MET A 1 -20.85 -10.54 12.94
C MET A 1 -20.12 -11.83 13.28
N GLY A 2 -20.17 -12.80 12.38
CA GLY A 2 -19.44 -14.04 12.54
C GLY A 2 -17.93 -13.81 12.47
N ARG A 3 -17.15 -14.75 13.01
CA ARG A 3 -15.68 -14.71 12.93
C ARG A 3 -15.18 -14.63 11.48
N LEU A 4 -15.88 -15.31 10.56
CA LEU A 4 -15.63 -15.28 9.11
C LEU A 4 -15.91 -13.90 8.49
N ASP A 5 -17.03 -13.26 8.84
CA ASP A 5 -17.36 -11.92 8.33
C ASP A 5 -16.30 -10.89 8.71
N ARG A 6 -15.76 -11.00 9.93
CA ARG A 6 -14.70 -10.12 10.41
C ARG A 6 -13.39 -10.33 9.64
N ILE A 7 -13.00 -11.57 9.37
CA ILE A 7 -11.79 -11.86 8.57
C ILE A 7 -11.94 -11.33 7.15
N LYS A 8 -13.11 -11.51 6.51
CA LYS A 8 -13.40 -10.97 5.18
C LYS A 8 -13.34 -9.43 5.16
N ALA A 9 -13.86 -8.77 6.20
CA ALA A 9 -13.77 -7.32 6.33
C ALA A 9 -12.32 -6.84 6.51
N GLU A 10 -11.51 -7.52 7.32
CA GLU A 10 -10.09 -7.23 7.49
C GLU A 10 -9.29 -7.41 6.18
N ILE A 11 -9.61 -8.45 5.38
CA ILE A 11 -9.02 -8.65 4.04
C ILE A 11 -9.36 -7.47 3.13
N SER A 12 -10.64 -7.13 2.99
CA SER A 12 -11.08 -6.05 2.12
C SER A 12 -10.46 -4.70 2.51
N PHE A 13 -10.26 -4.47 3.81
CA PHE A 13 -9.55 -3.29 4.30
C PHE A 13 -8.10 -3.27 3.80
N HIS A 14 -7.34 -4.34 4.02
CA HIS A 14 -5.93 -4.40 3.62
C HIS A 14 -5.76 -4.36 2.09
N GLU A 15 -6.68 -4.93 1.31
CA GLU A 15 -6.69 -4.80 -0.15
C GLU A 15 -6.84 -3.35 -0.60
N LYS A 16 -7.81 -2.60 -0.03
CA LYS A 16 -8.00 -1.17 -0.34
C LYS A 16 -6.77 -0.35 0.03
N MET A 17 -6.13 -0.65 1.16
CA MET A 17 -4.89 0.00 1.57
C MET A 17 -3.72 -0.33 0.63
N PHE A 18 -3.64 -1.56 0.12
CA PHE A 18 -2.66 -1.93 -0.90
C PHE A 18 -2.85 -1.15 -2.20
N PHE A 19 -4.07 -1.05 -2.71
CA PHE A 19 -4.36 -0.24 -3.92
C PHE A 19 -4.08 1.25 -3.69
N THR A 20 -4.37 1.76 -2.49
CA THR A 20 -4.04 3.13 -2.10
C THR A 20 -2.52 3.37 -2.13
N ALA A 21 -1.73 2.40 -1.65
CA ALA A 21 -0.27 2.46 -1.72
C ALA A 21 0.22 2.54 -3.17
N ILE A 22 -0.35 1.73 -4.08
CA ILE A 22 -0.01 1.78 -5.51
C ILE A 22 -0.36 3.14 -6.12
N ALA A 23 -1.56 3.66 -5.82
CA ALA A 23 -1.97 4.98 -6.30
C ALA A 23 -1.02 6.09 -5.85
N MET A 24 -0.56 6.06 -4.59
CA MET A 24 0.44 6.99 -4.08
C MET A 24 1.78 6.84 -4.80
N ILE A 25 2.24 5.61 -5.06
CA ILE A 25 3.48 5.36 -5.80
C ILE A 25 3.40 5.96 -7.20
N LEU A 26 2.33 5.68 -7.94
CA LEU A 26 2.12 6.20 -9.30
C LEU A 26 2.01 7.73 -9.29
N GLY A 27 1.29 8.31 -8.30
CA GLY A 27 1.15 9.75 -8.15
C GLY A 27 2.49 10.44 -7.87
N LEU A 28 3.28 9.93 -6.93
CA LEU A 28 4.61 10.47 -6.59
C LEU A 28 5.60 10.32 -7.75
N LEU A 29 5.59 9.18 -8.45
CA LEU A 29 6.43 8.97 -9.65
C LEU A 29 6.05 9.93 -10.76
N GLY A 30 4.76 10.06 -11.08
CA GLY A 30 4.28 10.98 -12.11
C GLY A 30 4.60 12.43 -11.78
N TRP A 31 4.40 12.83 -10.53
CA TRP A 31 4.77 14.17 -10.06
C TRP A 31 6.28 14.40 -10.14
N ALA A 32 7.11 13.47 -9.67
CA ALA A 32 8.56 13.60 -9.70
C ALA A 32 9.08 13.66 -11.15
N ALA A 33 8.58 12.80 -12.04
CA ALA A 33 8.95 12.80 -13.45
C ALA A 33 8.65 14.13 -14.16
N ASN A 34 7.58 14.81 -13.77
CA ASN A 34 7.23 16.12 -14.32
C ASN A 34 8.05 17.27 -13.71
N ASN A 35 8.50 17.14 -12.46
CA ASN A 35 9.03 18.27 -11.68
C ASN A 35 10.53 18.15 -11.33
N TYR A 36 11.22 17.06 -11.66
CA TYR A 36 12.61 16.81 -11.21
C TYR A 36 13.65 17.86 -11.60
N ARG A 37 13.44 18.63 -12.69
CA ARG A 37 14.37 19.68 -13.13
C ARG A 37 14.13 21.03 -12.44
N SER A 38 12.94 21.24 -11.90
CA SER A 38 12.48 22.53 -11.39
C SER A 38 12.28 22.54 -9.88
N THR A 39 12.51 21.40 -9.22
CA THR A 39 12.22 21.18 -7.82
C THR A 39 13.51 21.08 -7.02
N ASP A 40 13.49 21.62 -5.80
CA ASP A 40 14.59 21.53 -4.86
C ASP A 40 14.94 20.07 -4.50
N ALA A 41 16.23 19.80 -4.31
CA ALA A 41 16.74 18.47 -3.98
C ALA A 41 16.12 17.89 -2.70
N VAL A 42 15.80 18.72 -1.71
CA VAL A 42 15.15 18.30 -0.45
C VAL A 42 13.75 17.76 -0.74
N VAL A 43 13.00 18.40 -1.64
CA VAL A 43 11.63 17.95 -1.97
C VAL A 43 11.69 16.65 -2.78
N LEU A 44 12.66 16.50 -3.67
CA LEU A 44 12.89 15.22 -4.38
C LEU A 44 13.31 14.09 -3.43
N PHE A 45 14.12 14.41 -2.41
CA PHE A 45 14.47 13.46 -1.36
C PHE A 45 13.21 13.04 -0.58
N LEU A 46 12.36 13.99 -0.18
CA LEU A 46 11.09 13.69 0.49
C LEU A 46 10.18 12.81 -0.38
N ALA A 47 10.03 13.12 -1.67
CA ALA A 47 9.25 12.29 -2.59
C ALA A 47 9.81 10.86 -2.68
N THR A 48 11.13 10.71 -2.71
CA THR A 48 11.81 9.41 -2.72
C THR A 48 11.56 8.64 -1.43
N THR A 49 11.67 9.29 -0.27
CA THR A 49 11.36 8.65 1.02
C THR A 49 9.88 8.24 1.10
N GLY A 50 8.97 9.06 0.56
CA GLY A 50 7.56 8.75 0.43
C GLY A 50 7.30 7.53 -0.45
N LEU A 51 8.02 7.40 -1.57
CA LEU A 51 7.95 6.22 -2.45
C LEU A 51 8.38 4.94 -1.73
N ILE A 52 9.49 4.98 -1.00
CA ILE A 52 9.98 3.84 -0.22
C ILE A 52 8.96 3.47 0.86
N GLY A 53 8.40 4.46 1.56
CA GLY A 53 7.35 4.27 2.56
C GLY A 53 6.09 3.63 1.97
N ALA A 54 5.60 4.14 0.85
CA ALA A 54 4.43 3.60 0.16
C ALA A 54 4.67 2.17 -0.35
N ALA A 55 5.86 1.87 -0.88
CA ALA A 55 6.23 0.52 -1.30
C ALA A 55 6.26 -0.45 -0.10
N GLY A 56 6.90 -0.06 1.01
CA GLY A 56 6.94 -0.86 2.23
C GLY A 56 5.54 -1.10 2.81
N PHE A 57 4.70 -0.06 2.83
CA PHE A 57 3.31 -0.14 3.27
C PHE A 57 2.47 -1.06 2.38
N GLY A 58 2.65 -0.98 1.05
CA GLY A 58 1.99 -1.88 0.09
C GLY A 58 2.38 -3.34 0.34
N VAL A 59 3.68 -3.63 0.45
CA VAL A 59 4.18 -4.99 0.74
C VAL A 59 3.62 -5.52 2.06
N TRP A 60 3.54 -4.68 3.10
CA TRP A 60 2.98 -5.08 4.39
C TRP A 60 1.50 -5.45 4.29
N ASN A 61 0.68 -4.62 3.60
CA ASN A 61 -0.73 -4.93 3.39
C ASN A 61 -0.92 -6.21 2.57
N TYR A 62 -0.12 -6.40 1.52
CA TYR A 62 -0.15 -7.64 0.73
C TYR A 62 0.16 -8.87 1.58
N LYS A 63 1.19 -8.81 2.43
CA LYS A 63 1.51 -9.89 3.39
C LYS A 63 0.36 -10.14 4.35
N LYS A 64 -0.34 -9.10 4.83
CA LYS A 64 -1.49 -9.23 5.72
C LYS A 64 -2.69 -9.88 5.04
N VAL A 65 -3.00 -9.50 3.81
CA VAL A 65 -4.05 -10.16 3.00
C VAL A 65 -3.75 -11.65 2.88
N LYS A 66 -2.51 -12.01 2.49
CA LYS A 66 -2.10 -13.42 2.37
C LYS A 66 -2.29 -14.20 3.68
N GLN A 67 -1.82 -13.65 4.81
CA GLN A 67 -1.99 -14.28 6.13
C GLN A 67 -3.46 -14.46 6.54
N LEU A 68 -4.33 -13.52 6.18
CA LEU A 68 -5.75 -13.58 6.50
C LEU A 68 -6.49 -14.58 5.61
N LEU A 69 -6.10 -14.68 4.32
CA LEU A 69 -6.62 -15.68 3.40
C LEU A 69 -6.24 -17.11 3.85
N GLU A 70 -4.98 -17.33 4.23
CA GLU A 70 -4.54 -18.62 4.78
C GLU A 70 -5.33 -19.01 6.05
N LYS A 71 -5.66 -18.03 6.92
CA LYS A 71 -6.50 -18.28 8.09
C LYS A 71 -7.96 -18.58 7.74
N LEU A 72 -8.46 -18.03 6.65
CA LEU A 72 -9.82 -18.27 6.18
C LEU A 72 -9.93 -19.69 5.62
N GLU A 73 -8.97 -20.09 4.78
CA GLU A 73 -8.89 -21.43 4.18
C GLU A 73 -8.75 -22.54 5.23
N ASN A 74 -7.96 -22.32 6.27
CA ASN A 74 -7.81 -23.30 7.37
C ASN A 74 -8.99 -23.30 8.37
N ALA A 75 -9.96 -22.40 8.22
CA ALA A 75 -11.13 -22.30 9.10
C ALA A 75 -12.43 -22.81 8.45
N GLU A 76 -12.41 -23.07 7.14
CA GLU A 76 -13.39 -23.89 6.42
C GLU A 76 -13.05 -25.38 6.57
#